data_AF-A0A7X8VS79-F1
#
_entry.id   AF-A0A7X8VS79-F1
#
_cell.length_a   1.000
_cell.length_b   1.000
_cell.length_c   1.000
_cell.angle_alpha   90.00
_cell.angle_beta   90.00
_cell.angle_gamma   90.00
#
_symmetry.space_group_name_H-M   'P 1'
#
loop_
_entity.id
_entity.type
_entity.pdbx_description
1 polymer ?
#
loop_
_entity_poly.entity_id
_entity_poly.type
_entity_poly.pdbx_seq_one_letter_code
_entity_poly.pdbx_strand_id
1 'polypeptide(L)'
;MKLSRCKLAWLLFVLFASSLFADSALGESMLLESELAGQRALHWLLQQVHALEPSENQLSTLAHLGLVLANEGAAAELVALKTLLAGRSEQASSLDELLQLLRLELRCGGEKLENLVQIIVNKGFVQDLSRESLPGLQFCLETHYLLMPQYAILSEEELLKIQKRLFKARQEFPAAALLQMLLEKQSSESEARLMQLQKACAEKSYQNAAELYWAARALSACERILPAQNGAWRRRFVATLLENQQGSGALTLNGQKRSKAESMLET
;
A
#
# COMPACT_ATOMS: atom_id res chain seq x y z
N MET A 1 -11.84 22.54 -0.22
CA MET A 1 -12.55 21.44 0.47
C MET A 1 -11.53 20.53 1.14
N LYS A 2 -11.59 20.33 2.46
CA LYS A 2 -10.66 19.45 3.19
C LYS A 2 -11.00 17.99 2.86
N LEU A 3 -10.11 17.29 2.14
CA LEU A 3 -10.17 15.84 2.01
C LEU A 3 -10.00 15.23 3.41
N SER A 4 -11.12 14.86 4.01
CA SER A 4 -11.20 14.24 5.32
C SER A 4 -10.49 12.89 5.31
N ARG A 5 -9.71 12.64 6.38
CA ARG A 5 -8.94 11.42 6.69
C ARG A 5 -9.76 10.12 6.63
N CYS A 6 -11.09 10.20 6.54
CA CYS A 6 -12.01 9.08 6.33
C CYS A 6 -11.86 8.37 4.97
N LYS A 7 -11.40 9.06 3.93
CA LYS A 7 -11.27 8.46 2.58
C LYS A 7 -10.06 7.52 2.45
N LEU A 8 -9.12 7.62 3.38
CA LEU A 8 -7.89 6.82 3.41
C LEU A 8 -8.12 5.40 3.93
N ALA A 9 -9.00 5.24 4.93
CA ALA A 9 -9.33 3.96 5.55
C ALA A 9 -9.98 2.98 4.56
N TRP A 10 -10.71 3.49 3.59
CA TRP A 10 -11.44 2.69 2.60
C TRP A 10 -10.53 2.09 1.51
N LEU A 11 -9.47 2.81 1.11
CA LEU A 11 -8.48 2.33 0.11
C LEU A 11 -7.66 1.13 0.60
N LEU A 12 -7.60 0.88 1.90
CA LEU A 12 -6.78 -0.18 2.51
C LEU A 12 -7.52 -1.50 2.69
N PHE A 13 -8.85 -1.49 2.63
CA PHE A 13 -9.63 -2.72 2.61
C PHE A 13 -9.55 -3.42 1.24
N VAL A 14 -9.31 -2.64 0.17
CA VAL A 14 -9.17 -3.11 -1.23
C VAL A 14 -7.95 -4.02 -1.44
N LEU A 15 -6.96 -4.02 -0.54
CA LEU A 15 -5.74 -4.82 -0.69
C LEU A 15 -5.78 -6.16 0.09
N PHE A 16 -6.90 -6.47 0.77
CA PHE A 16 -7.01 -7.59 1.69
C PHE A 16 -8.15 -8.56 1.34
N ALA A 17 -8.11 -9.25 0.20
CA ALA A 17 -8.63 -10.61 0.15
C ALA A 17 -8.21 -11.36 -1.12
N SER A 18 -7.44 -12.43 -0.90
CA SER A 18 -7.56 -13.79 -1.46
C SER A 18 -6.13 -14.34 -1.42
N SER A 19 -5.80 -15.36 -0.65
CA SER A 19 -6.50 -16.57 -0.24
C SER A 19 -5.68 -17.16 0.91
N LEU A 20 -6.31 -17.65 1.98
CA LEU A 20 -5.87 -18.83 2.76
C LEU A 20 -6.76 -18.98 4.01
N PHE A 21 -7.47 -20.11 4.06
CA PHE A 21 -8.30 -20.67 5.15
C PHE A 21 -9.72 -20.11 5.33
N ALA A 22 -10.63 -20.63 4.50
CA ALA A 22 -12.03 -20.79 4.86
C ALA A 22 -12.20 -22.12 5.61
N ASP A 23 -12.05 -22.10 6.93
CA ASP A 23 -12.43 -23.24 7.79
C ASP A 23 -13.37 -22.81 8.94
N SER A 24 -13.95 -21.61 8.85
CA SER A 24 -15.01 -21.17 9.76
C SER A 24 -15.98 -20.25 9.03
N ALA A 25 -17.28 -20.34 9.36
CA ALA A 25 -18.33 -19.48 8.82
C ALA A 25 -18.04 -17.98 9.00
N LEU A 26 -17.24 -17.62 10.02
CA LEU A 26 -16.76 -16.25 10.25
C LEU A 26 -15.74 -15.81 9.19
N GLY A 27 -14.88 -16.73 8.74
CA GLY A 27 -13.88 -16.48 7.70
C GLY A 27 -14.51 -16.24 6.33
N GLU A 28 -15.56 -17.00 5.99
CA GLU A 28 -16.33 -16.78 4.74
C GLU A 28 -17.09 -15.44 4.77
N SER A 29 -17.70 -15.08 5.90
CA SER A 29 -18.38 -13.79 6.06
C SER A 29 -17.41 -12.61 5.93
N MET A 30 -16.22 -12.70 6.54
CA MET A 30 -15.20 -11.64 6.43
C MET A 30 -14.63 -11.54 5.02
N LEU A 31 -14.49 -12.67 4.30
CA LEU A 31 -14.02 -12.69 2.92
C LEU A 31 -15.05 -12.02 1.99
N LEU A 32 -16.33 -12.35 2.12
CA LEU A 32 -17.41 -11.71 1.35
C LEU A 32 -17.54 -10.21 1.67
N GLU A 33 -17.39 -9.81 2.94
CA GLU A 33 -17.36 -8.39 3.30
C GLU A 33 -16.15 -7.66 2.69
N SER A 34 -14.99 -8.33 2.62
CA SER A 34 -13.81 -7.82 1.94
C SER A 34 -14.01 -7.63 0.44
N GLU A 35 -14.54 -8.63 -0.24
CA GLU A 35 -14.85 -8.55 -1.67
C GLU A 35 -15.88 -7.43 -1.95
N LEU A 36 -16.94 -7.34 -1.15
CA LEU A 36 -17.97 -6.32 -1.30
C LEU A 36 -17.42 -4.91 -1.06
N ALA A 37 -16.55 -4.73 -0.07
CA ALA A 37 -15.89 -3.47 0.18
C ALA A 37 -14.88 -3.13 -0.93
N GLY A 38 -14.17 -4.12 -1.48
CA GLY A 38 -13.33 -3.98 -2.68
C GLY A 38 -14.13 -3.45 -3.87
N GLN A 39 -15.26 -4.08 -4.18
CA GLN A 39 -16.14 -3.65 -5.27
C GLN A 39 -16.73 -2.26 -5.05
N ARG A 40 -17.15 -1.94 -3.82
CA ARG A 40 -17.66 -0.59 -3.49
C ARG A 40 -16.58 0.47 -3.62
N ALA A 41 -15.35 0.17 -3.22
CA ALA A 41 -14.23 1.09 -3.34
C ALA A 41 -13.87 1.31 -4.80
N LEU A 42 -13.84 0.24 -5.60
CA LEU A 42 -13.63 0.30 -7.04
C LEU A 42 -14.71 1.16 -7.71
N HIS A 43 -15.98 0.90 -7.41
CA HIS A 43 -17.09 1.68 -7.94
C HIS A 43 -16.99 3.16 -7.57
N TRP A 44 -16.68 3.45 -6.31
CA TRP A 44 -16.49 4.82 -5.84
C TRP A 44 -15.31 5.51 -6.54
N LEU A 45 -14.18 4.83 -6.70
CA LEU A 45 -13.01 5.36 -7.41
C LEU A 45 -13.32 5.64 -8.89
N LEU A 46 -14.06 4.75 -9.56
CA LEU A 46 -14.52 4.96 -10.92
C LEU A 46 -15.45 6.18 -11.01
N GLN A 47 -16.36 6.36 -10.05
CA GLN A 47 -17.17 7.58 -9.98
C GLN A 47 -16.33 8.85 -9.79
N GLN A 48 -15.25 8.78 -8.99
CA GLN A 48 -14.34 9.92 -8.83
C GLN A 48 -13.64 10.25 -10.16
N VAL A 49 -13.24 9.26 -10.97
CA VAL A 49 -12.59 9.52 -12.26
C VAL A 49 -13.52 10.14 -13.29
N HIS A 50 -14.78 9.73 -13.33
CA HIS A 50 -15.76 10.38 -14.20
C HIS A 50 -16.13 11.80 -13.74
N ALA A 51 -15.94 12.11 -12.45
CA ALA A 51 -16.23 13.41 -11.86
C ALA A 51 -15.03 14.37 -11.86
N LEU A 52 -13.81 13.89 -12.13
CA LEU A 52 -12.60 14.70 -12.11
C LEU A 52 -12.53 15.58 -13.37
N GLU A 53 -12.49 16.90 -13.17
CA GLU A 53 -12.19 17.82 -14.26
C GLU A 53 -10.74 17.64 -14.74
N PRO A 54 -10.45 17.81 -16.05
CA PRO A 54 -9.13 17.56 -16.63
C PRO A 54 -7.95 18.26 -15.94
N SER A 55 -8.23 19.39 -15.26
CA SER A 55 -7.30 20.27 -14.56
C SER A 55 -7.03 19.91 -13.09
N GLU A 56 -7.86 19.09 -12.43
CA GLU A 56 -7.67 18.68 -11.01
C GLU A 56 -6.95 17.33 -10.86
N ASN A 57 -6.53 16.73 -11.97
CA ASN A 57 -6.00 15.37 -12.04
C ASN A 57 -4.60 15.22 -11.43
N GLN A 58 -4.53 14.71 -10.21
CA GLN A 58 -3.27 14.23 -9.62
C GLN A 58 -2.86 12.91 -10.29
N LEU A 59 -1.73 12.93 -11.01
CA LEU A 59 -1.20 11.79 -11.77
C LEU A 59 -1.01 10.54 -10.90
N SER A 60 -0.56 10.73 -9.67
CA SER A 60 -0.37 9.65 -8.69
C SER A 60 -1.68 8.92 -8.38
N THR A 61 -2.79 9.65 -8.20
CA THR A 61 -4.10 9.08 -7.91
C THR A 61 -4.64 8.27 -9.09
N LEU A 62 -4.48 8.78 -10.31
CA LEU A 62 -4.88 8.07 -11.52
C LEU A 62 -4.02 6.81 -11.74
N ALA A 63 -2.71 6.88 -11.49
CA ALA A 63 -1.83 5.72 -11.56
C ALA A 63 -2.21 4.65 -10.51
N HIS A 64 -2.57 5.06 -9.29
CA HIS A 64 -3.10 4.16 -8.26
C HIS A 64 -4.40 3.49 -8.69
N LEU A 65 -5.34 4.23 -9.28
CA LEU A 65 -6.55 3.61 -9.82
C LEU A 65 -6.22 2.59 -10.90
N GLY A 66 -5.29 2.91 -11.81
CA GLY A 66 -4.85 1.98 -12.84
C GLY A 66 -4.33 0.68 -12.26
N LEU A 67 -3.58 0.76 -11.15
CA LEU A 67 -3.10 -0.42 -10.43
C LEU A 67 -4.25 -1.25 -9.86
N VAL A 68 -5.28 -0.61 -9.31
CA VAL A 68 -6.48 -1.31 -8.83
C VAL A 68 -7.20 -2.00 -10.01
N LEU A 69 -7.47 -1.27 -11.10
CA LEU A 69 -8.14 -1.83 -12.28
C LEU A 69 -7.36 -3.01 -12.88
N ALA A 70 -6.03 -2.92 -12.92
CA ALA A 70 -5.15 -3.99 -13.40
C ALA A 70 -5.13 -5.22 -12.47
N ASN A 71 -5.44 -5.05 -11.19
CA ASN A 71 -5.55 -6.17 -10.25
C ASN A 71 -6.94 -6.81 -10.29
N GLU A 72 -7.99 -6.03 -10.52
CA GLU A 72 -9.40 -6.48 -10.58
C GLU A 72 -9.81 -7.00 -11.97
N GLY A 73 -8.99 -6.82 -13.00
CA GLY A 73 -9.27 -7.32 -14.35
C GLY A 73 -10.25 -6.47 -15.18
N ALA A 74 -10.45 -5.19 -14.80
CA ALA A 74 -11.30 -4.24 -15.51
C ALA A 74 -10.61 -3.68 -16.77
N ALA A 75 -10.56 -4.49 -17.84
CA ALA A 75 -9.71 -4.25 -19.00
C ALA A 75 -10.06 -2.98 -19.80
N ALA A 76 -11.35 -2.65 -19.99
CA ALA A 76 -11.76 -1.53 -20.82
C ALA A 76 -11.41 -0.17 -20.18
N GLU A 77 -11.71 -0.03 -18.88
CA GLU A 77 -11.40 1.13 -18.06
C GLU A 77 -9.89 1.31 -17.91
N LEU A 78 -9.15 0.21 -17.77
CA LEU A 78 -7.70 0.24 -17.72
C LEU A 78 -7.09 0.77 -19.02
N VAL A 79 -7.59 0.36 -20.18
CA VAL A 79 -7.12 0.85 -21.49
C VAL A 79 -7.34 2.36 -21.60
N ALA A 80 -8.55 2.84 -21.30
CA ALA A 80 -8.86 4.26 -21.34
C ALA A 80 -7.95 5.08 -20.40
N LEU A 81 -7.72 4.58 -19.19
CA LEU A 81 -6.87 5.22 -18.20
C LEU A 81 -5.39 5.23 -18.61
N LYS A 82 -4.87 4.12 -19.18
CA LYS A 82 -3.50 4.07 -19.72
C LYS A 82 -3.29 5.10 -20.82
N THR A 83 -4.24 5.25 -21.74
CA THR A 83 -4.17 6.26 -22.81
C THR A 83 -4.13 7.67 -22.22
N LEU A 84 -4.95 7.96 -21.21
CA LEU A 84 -4.95 9.25 -20.51
C LEU A 84 -3.62 9.54 -19.82
N LEU A 85 -3.07 8.56 -19.10
CA LEU A 85 -1.82 8.70 -18.35
C LEU A 85 -0.60 8.84 -19.27
N ALA A 86 -0.57 8.11 -20.39
CA ALA A 86 0.51 8.20 -21.38
C ALA A 86 0.65 9.60 -21.98
N GLY A 87 -0.48 10.31 -22.20
CA GLY A 87 -0.46 11.70 -22.68
C GLY A 87 0.00 12.74 -21.65
N ARG A 88 0.22 12.33 -20.39
CA ARG A 88 0.50 13.24 -19.27
C ARG A 88 1.77 12.91 -18.49
N SER A 89 2.50 11.84 -18.82
CA SER A 89 3.71 11.44 -18.08
C SER A 89 4.77 12.55 -18.03
N GLU A 90 4.93 13.31 -19.10
CA GLU A 90 5.86 14.46 -19.18
C GLU A 90 5.48 15.61 -18.23
N GLN A 91 4.21 15.69 -17.84
CA GLN A 91 3.69 16.73 -16.95
C GLN A 91 3.92 16.40 -15.47
N ALA A 92 4.43 15.20 -15.15
CA ALA A 92 4.69 14.80 -13.78
C ALA A 92 5.65 15.77 -13.09
N SER A 93 5.23 16.29 -11.95
CA SER A 93 5.90 17.36 -11.21
C SER A 93 6.74 16.84 -10.04
N SER A 94 6.61 15.55 -9.71
CA SER A 94 7.27 14.93 -8.57
C SER A 94 7.76 13.51 -8.87
N LEU A 95 8.70 13.04 -8.03
CA LEU A 95 9.18 11.67 -8.07
C LEU A 95 8.05 10.66 -7.80
N ASP A 96 7.19 10.92 -6.82
CA ASP A 96 6.09 10.02 -6.46
C ASP A 96 5.18 9.76 -7.66
N GLU A 97 4.76 10.80 -8.39
CA GLU A 97 3.92 10.64 -9.58
C GLU A 97 4.55 9.70 -10.61
N LEU A 98 5.85 9.88 -10.89
CA LEU A 98 6.58 9.03 -11.83
C LEU A 98 6.78 7.60 -11.32
N LEU A 99 7.02 7.42 -10.02
CA LEU A 99 7.12 6.10 -9.40
C LEU A 99 5.77 5.35 -9.46
N GLN A 100 4.64 6.02 -9.23
CA GLN A 100 3.34 5.38 -9.37
C GLN A 100 3.04 4.99 -10.82
N LEU A 101 3.39 5.85 -11.79
CA LEU A 101 3.28 5.54 -13.22
C LEU A 101 4.15 4.34 -13.61
N LEU A 102 5.39 4.28 -13.12
CA LEU A 102 6.28 3.13 -13.34
C LEU A 102 5.68 1.84 -12.78
N ARG A 103 5.11 1.87 -11.57
CA ARG A 103 4.48 0.70 -10.96
C ARG A 103 3.29 0.21 -11.77
N LEU A 104 2.47 1.12 -12.29
CA LEU A 104 1.40 0.77 -13.20
C LEU A 104 1.93 0.09 -14.46
N GLU A 105 2.97 0.66 -15.09
CA GLU A 105 3.56 0.08 -16.30
C GLU A 105 4.19 -1.30 -16.05
N LEU A 106 4.89 -1.47 -14.93
CA LEU A 106 5.41 -2.78 -14.48
C LEU A 106 4.29 -3.83 -14.35
N ARG A 107 3.09 -3.41 -13.92
CA ARG A 107 1.93 -4.30 -13.82
C ARG A 107 1.28 -4.58 -15.18
N CYS A 108 1.33 -3.62 -16.11
CA CYS A 108 0.59 -3.63 -17.36
C CYS A 108 1.42 -3.98 -18.62
N GLY A 109 2.56 -4.66 -18.46
CA GLY A 109 3.36 -5.19 -19.57
C GLY A 109 4.56 -4.33 -19.99
N GLY A 110 4.74 -3.15 -19.40
CA GLY A 110 6.00 -2.42 -19.43
C GLY A 110 6.32 -1.62 -20.70
N GLU A 111 5.36 -1.39 -21.59
CA GLU A 111 5.58 -0.71 -22.88
C GLU A 111 6.17 0.70 -22.75
N LYS A 112 5.91 1.40 -21.64
CA LYS A 112 6.39 2.77 -21.40
C LYS A 112 7.50 2.87 -20.36
N LEU A 113 8.06 1.74 -19.89
CA LEU A 113 9.07 1.74 -18.83
C LEU A 113 10.30 2.58 -19.18
N GLU A 114 10.86 2.39 -20.37
CA GLU A 114 12.05 3.11 -20.82
C GLU A 114 11.81 4.64 -20.84
N ASN A 115 10.67 5.07 -21.38
CA ASN A 115 10.33 6.49 -21.42
C ASN A 115 10.18 7.08 -20.00
N LEU A 116 9.47 6.40 -19.11
CA LEU A 116 9.28 6.86 -17.73
C LEU A 116 10.61 6.93 -16.95
N VAL A 117 11.48 5.94 -17.13
CA VAL A 117 12.83 5.94 -16.55
C VAL A 117 13.63 7.14 -17.07
N GLN A 118 13.60 7.39 -18.38
CA GLN A 118 14.29 8.53 -18.97
C GLN A 118 13.77 9.87 -18.42
N ILE A 119 12.45 10.01 -18.22
CA ILE A 119 11.86 11.20 -17.60
C ILE A 119 12.38 11.39 -16.17
N ILE A 120 12.43 10.32 -15.36
CA ILE A 120 12.96 10.38 -13.99
C ILE A 120 14.42 10.86 -13.97
N VAL A 121 15.24 10.27 -14.84
CA VAL A 121 16.67 10.62 -14.94
C VAL A 121 16.85 12.07 -15.41
N ASN A 122 16.14 12.48 -16.47
CA ASN A 122 16.25 13.84 -17.02
C ASN A 122 15.77 14.92 -16.06
N LYS A 123 14.71 14.65 -15.29
CA LYS A 123 14.20 15.59 -14.30
C LYS A 123 15.05 15.64 -13.03
N GLY A 124 15.99 14.71 -12.86
CA GLY A 124 16.93 14.70 -11.74
C GLY A 124 16.26 14.53 -10.37
N PHE A 125 15.02 14.03 -10.32
CA PHE A 125 14.27 13.91 -9.06
C PHE A 125 14.96 13.01 -8.02
N VAL A 126 15.80 12.10 -8.48
CA VAL A 126 16.56 11.17 -7.64
C VAL A 126 17.77 11.86 -6.96
N GLN A 127 18.12 13.08 -7.36
CA GLN A 127 19.29 13.80 -6.82
C GLN A 127 19.05 14.41 -5.43
N ASP A 128 17.79 14.54 -4.98
CA ASP A 128 17.45 15.07 -3.64
C ASP A 128 16.54 14.14 -2.83
N LEU A 129 16.87 12.85 -2.79
CA LEU A 129 16.18 11.86 -1.93
C LEU A 129 16.35 12.15 -0.43
N SER A 130 17.20 13.09 -0.05
CA SER A 130 17.40 13.50 1.34
C SER A 130 16.11 14.05 1.96
N ARG A 131 15.31 14.77 1.17
CA ARG A 131 14.04 15.40 1.59
C ARG A 131 12.83 14.48 1.46
N GLU A 132 13.00 13.33 0.81
CA GLU A 132 11.91 12.40 0.60
C GLU A 132 11.47 11.74 1.90
N SER A 133 10.16 11.48 1.99
CA SER A 133 9.51 10.81 3.11
C SER A 133 9.96 9.34 3.21
N LEU A 134 9.92 8.74 4.41
CA LEU A 134 10.28 7.32 4.58
C LEU A 134 9.42 6.39 3.70
N PRO A 135 8.08 6.56 3.58
CA PRO A 135 7.27 5.78 2.66
C PRO A 135 7.65 6.01 1.18
N GLY A 136 7.96 7.25 0.78
CA GLY A 136 8.40 7.58 -0.58
C GLY A 136 9.73 6.91 -0.94
N LEU A 137 10.68 6.91 -0.02
CA LEU A 137 11.95 6.18 -0.16
C LEU A 137 11.74 4.68 -0.31
N GLN A 138 10.82 4.10 0.47
CA GLN A 138 10.48 2.69 0.37
C GLN A 138 9.81 2.36 -0.98
N PHE A 139 8.98 3.26 -1.52
CA PHE A 139 8.45 3.13 -2.89
C PHE A 139 9.55 3.21 -3.94
N CYS A 140 10.48 4.14 -3.81
CA CYS A 140 11.62 4.27 -4.71
C CYS A 140 12.47 2.99 -4.72
N LEU A 141 12.78 2.46 -3.52
CA LEU A 141 13.56 1.24 -3.34
C LEU A 141 12.85 0.01 -3.94
N GLU A 142 11.56 -0.19 -3.65
CA GLU A 142 10.78 -1.29 -4.22
C GLU A 142 10.70 -1.19 -5.74
N THR A 143 10.41 0.00 -6.27
CA THR A 143 10.30 0.21 -7.72
C THR A 143 11.64 -0.09 -8.39
N HIS A 144 12.76 0.35 -7.81
CA HIS A 144 14.09 0.02 -8.30
C HIS A 144 14.32 -1.49 -8.38
N TYR A 145 13.97 -2.25 -7.33
CA TYR A 145 14.15 -3.71 -7.34
C TYR A 145 13.25 -4.46 -8.32
N LEU A 146 12.13 -3.87 -8.74
CA LEU A 146 11.25 -4.45 -9.74
C LEU A 146 11.69 -4.16 -11.17
N LEU A 147 12.57 -3.16 -11.38
CA LEU A 147 13.10 -2.82 -12.69
C LEU A 147 14.20 -3.81 -13.11
N MET A 148 14.29 -4.04 -14.42
CA MET A 148 15.44 -4.76 -14.98
C MET A 148 16.72 -3.92 -14.84
N PRO A 149 17.92 -4.54 -14.76
CA PRO A 149 19.16 -3.81 -14.51
C PRO A 149 19.45 -2.68 -15.51
N GLN A 150 19.04 -2.81 -16.78
CA GLN A 150 19.22 -1.74 -17.78
C GLN A 150 18.37 -0.49 -17.52
N TYR A 151 17.37 -0.58 -16.64
CA TYR A 151 16.46 0.50 -16.27
C TYR A 151 16.73 1.02 -14.84
N ALA A 152 17.95 0.84 -14.34
CA ALA A 152 18.34 1.29 -13.00
C ALA A 152 18.15 2.81 -12.84
N ILE A 153 17.30 3.20 -11.89
CA ILE A 153 17.06 4.61 -11.52
C ILE A 153 17.93 5.11 -10.36
N LEU A 154 18.57 4.20 -9.60
CA LEU A 154 19.43 4.50 -8.46
C LEU A 154 20.80 3.89 -8.70
N SER A 155 21.84 4.60 -8.28
CA SER A 155 23.19 4.05 -8.15
C SER A 155 23.30 3.10 -6.95
N GLU A 156 24.32 2.24 -6.95
CA GLU A 156 24.59 1.32 -5.83
C GLU A 156 24.85 2.09 -4.52
N GLU A 157 25.52 3.24 -4.59
CA GLU A 157 25.77 4.08 -3.42
C GLU A 157 24.46 4.65 -2.85
N GLU A 158 23.54 5.10 -3.70
CA GLU A 158 22.23 5.60 -3.29
C GLU A 158 21.36 4.50 -2.67
N LEU A 159 21.36 3.30 -3.26
CA LEU A 159 20.66 2.14 -2.70
C LEU A 159 21.11 1.85 -1.27
N LEU A 160 22.43 1.76 -1.04
CA LEU A 160 23.00 1.50 0.27
C LEU A 160 22.66 2.62 1.27
N LYS A 161 22.67 3.89 0.83
CA LYS A 161 22.28 5.03 1.67
C LYS A 161 20.81 4.95 2.07
N ILE A 162 19.91 4.65 1.13
CA ILE A 162 18.46 4.55 1.36
C ILE A 162 18.15 3.40 2.31
N GLN A 163 18.69 2.20 2.04
CA GLN A 163 18.52 1.03 2.91
C GLN A 163 18.99 1.32 4.34
N LYS A 164 20.19 1.89 4.50
CA LYS A 164 20.71 2.26 5.83
C LYS A 164 19.80 3.27 6.54
N ARG A 165 19.28 4.27 5.82
CA ARG A 165 18.37 5.27 6.39
C ARG A 165 17.06 4.63 6.85
N LEU A 166 16.44 3.83 6.00
CA LEU A 166 15.19 3.12 6.29
C LEU A 166 15.35 2.16 7.48
N PHE A 167 16.44 1.40 7.52
CA PHE A 167 16.72 0.49 8.63
C PHE A 167 16.97 1.20 9.96
N LYS A 168 17.68 2.34 9.93
CA LYS A 168 17.90 3.18 11.13
C LYS A 168 16.60 3.79 11.64
N ALA A 169 15.67 4.09 10.75
CA ALA A 169 14.35 4.63 11.09
C ALA A 169 13.35 3.58 11.61
N ARG A 170 13.78 2.37 11.98
CA ARG A 170 12.89 1.25 12.41
C ARG A 170 11.90 1.56 13.53
N GLN A 171 12.17 2.56 14.38
CA GLN A 171 11.21 2.99 15.41
C GLN A 171 10.09 3.85 14.81
N GLU A 172 10.42 4.70 13.85
CA GLU A 172 9.49 5.57 13.15
C GLU A 172 8.75 4.81 12.05
N PHE A 173 9.44 3.98 11.28
CA PHE A 173 8.91 3.24 10.14
C PHE A 173 9.33 1.77 10.19
N PRO A 174 8.73 0.97 11.09
CA PRO A 174 9.13 -0.43 11.32
C PRO A 174 8.92 -1.33 10.09
N ALA A 175 7.99 -0.96 9.19
CA ALA A 175 7.67 -1.72 7.99
C ALA A 175 8.89 -1.91 7.06
N ALA A 176 9.69 -0.86 6.87
CA ALA A 176 10.87 -0.94 6.01
C ALA A 176 11.94 -1.88 6.58
N ALA A 177 12.21 -1.76 7.89
CA ALA A 177 13.16 -2.65 8.56
C ALA A 177 12.69 -4.11 8.53
N LEU A 178 11.38 -4.35 8.72
CA LEU A 178 10.81 -5.69 8.62
C LEU A 178 10.99 -6.27 7.21
N LEU A 179 10.62 -5.52 6.17
CA LEU A 179 10.78 -5.95 4.78
C LEU A 179 12.24 -6.25 4.43
N GLN A 180 13.17 -5.40 4.86
CA GLN A 180 14.59 -5.61 4.64
C GLN A 180 15.08 -6.91 5.31
N MET A 181 14.71 -7.14 6.57
CA MET A 181 15.09 -8.38 7.26
C MET A 181 14.50 -9.64 6.62
N LEU A 182 13.27 -9.56 6.10
CA LEU A 182 12.64 -10.68 5.39
C LEU A 182 13.36 -10.99 4.07
N LEU A 183 13.92 -9.99 3.39
CA LEU A 183 14.71 -10.16 2.17
C LEU A 183 16.09 -10.79 2.45
N GLU A 184 16.74 -10.39 3.56
CA GLU A 184 18.10 -10.83 3.90
C GLU A 184 18.17 -12.30 4.37
N LYS A 185 17.03 -12.95 4.67
CA LYS A 185 16.88 -14.39 5.04
C LYS A 185 18.02 -14.92 5.94
N GLN A 186 18.00 -14.65 7.26
CA GLN A 186 19.05 -15.17 8.17
C GLN A 186 18.54 -15.66 9.54
N SER A 187 19.34 -16.54 10.17
CA SER A 187 19.50 -17.00 11.59
C SER A 187 18.36 -16.91 12.63
N SER A 188 18.47 -17.73 13.69
CA SER A 188 17.55 -17.76 14.84
C SER A 188 17.53 -16.47 15.68
N GLU A 189 18.66 -15.75 15.80
CA GLU A 189 18.69 -14.42 16.45
C GLU A 189 17.88 -13.37 15.67
N SER A 190 17.69 -13.58 14.36
CA SER A 190 16.86 -12.71 13.54
C SER A 190 15.37 -12.90 13.83
N GLU A 191 14.94 -14.10 14.25
CA GLU A 191 13.53 -14.42 14.45
C GLU A 191 12.93 -13.59 15.60
N ALA A 192 13.64 -13.48 16.72
CA ALA A 192 13.21 -12.62 17.83
C ALA A 192 13.07 -11.14 17.41
N ARG A 193 14.00 -10.64 16.58
CA ARG A 193 13.96 -9.27 16.05
C ARG A 193 12.85 -9.09 15.01
N LEU A 194 12.63 -10.07 14.14
CA LEU A 194 11.51 -10.10 13.19
C LEU A 194 10.18 -10.03 13.94
N MET A 195 10.03 -10.78 15.03
CA MET A 195 8.84 -10.75 15.87
C MET A 195 8.61 -9.39 16.55
N GLN A 196 9.68 -8.76 17.04
CA GLN A 196 9.60 -7.40 17.59
C GLN A 196 9.15 -6.40 16.52
N LEU A 197 9.68 -6.48 15.31
CA LEU A 197 9.31 -5.59 14.21
C LEU A 197 7.89 -5.89 13.69
N GLN A 198 7.47 -7.14 13.64
CA GLN A 198 6.09 -7.54 13.31
C GLN A 198 5.11 -6.93 14.31
N LYS A 199 5.41 -7.05 15.61
CA LYS A 199 4.60 -6.44 16.67
C LYS A 199 4.58 -4.90 16.54
N ALA A 200 5.74 -4.28 16.35
CA ALA A 200 5.85 -2.83 16.17
C ALA A 200 5.10 -2.33 14.93
N CYS A 201 5.07 -3.11 13.85
CA CYS A 201 4.18 -2.84 12.73
C CYS A 201 2.73 -2.93 13.20
N ALA A 202 2.28 -4.08 13.70
CA ALA A 202 0.88 -4.30 14.05
C ALA A 202 0.28 -3.27 15.05
N GLU A 203 1.09 -2.67 15.91
CA GLU A 203 0.64 -1.78 16.99
C GLU A 203 0.93 -0.28 16.74
N LYS A 204 1.62 0.08 15.64
CA LYS A 204 1.93 1.49 15.34
C LYS A 204 0.66 2.26 14.98
N SER A 205 0.50 3.46 15.54
CA SER A 205 -0.46 4.45 15.05
C SER A 205 0.07 5.10 13.76
N TYR A 206 -0.61 4.86 12.65
CA TYR A 206 -0.20 5.32 11.32
C TYR A 206 -0.72 6.71 11.02
N GLN A 207 0.18 7.57 10.54
CA GLN A 207 -0.16 8.97 10.28
C GLN A 207 -0.78 9.19 8.89
N ASN A 208 -0.50 8.30 7.94
CA ASN A 208 -0.91 8.42 6.54
C ASN A 208 -1.11 7.04 5.86
N ALA A 209 -1.66 7.07 4.65
CA ALA A 209 -2.03 5.87 3.88
C ALA A 209 -0.81 5.05 3.49
N ALA A 210 0.27 5.74 3.14
CA ALA A 210 1.47 5.13 2.62
C ALA A 210 2.16 4.30 3.71
N GLU A 211 2.27 4.82 4.94
CA GLU A 211 2.81 4.05 6.07
C GLU A 211 1.96 2.81 6.36
N LEU A 212 0.64 2.98 6.31
CA LEU A 212 -0.31 1.91 6.59
C LEU A 212 -0.27 0.81 5.52
N TYR A 213 -0.20 1.21 4.24
CA TYR A 213 0.04 0.32 3.11
C TYR A 213 1.31 -0.50 3.31
N TRP A 214 2.43 0.16 3.64
CA TRP A 214 3.70 -0.52 3.80
C TRP A 214 3.72 -1.50 4.96
N ALA A 215 3.06 -1.16 6.07
CA ALA A 215 2.96 -2.06 7.19
C ALA A 215 2.07 -3.27 6.91
N ALA A 216 0.91 -3.06 6.27
CA ALA A 216 0.07 -4.16 5.79
C ALA A 216 0.88 -5.11 4.88
N ARG A 217 1.62 -4.55 3.93
CA ARG A 217 2.49 -5.31 3.02
C ARG A 217 3.58 -6.07 3.76
N ALA A 218 4.25 -5.44 4.73
CA ALA A 218 5.30 -6.06 5.54
C ALA A 218 4.77 -7.21 6.41
N LEU A 219 3.60 -7.02 7.03
CA LEU A 219 2.94 -8.04 7.85
C LEU A 219 2.47 -9.23 7.00
N SER A 220 1.92 -8.97 5.81
CA SER A 220 1.55 -10.01 4.85
C SER A 220 2.76 -10.80 4.34
N ALA A 221 3.86 -10.11 4.02
CA ALA A 221 5.11 -10.76 3.63
C ALA A 221 5.69 -11.63 4.75
N CYS A 222 5.65 -11.13 6.00
CA CYS A 222 6.07 -11.86 7.18
C CYS A 222 5.28 -13.16 7.37
N GLU A 223 3.96 -13.11 7.23
CA GLU A 223 3.10 -14.29 7.37
C GLU A 223 3.38 -15.38 6.32
N ARG A 224 3.66 -14.99 5.06
CA ARG A 224 4.01 -15.94 4.00
C ARG A 224 5.32 -16.68 4.29
N ILE A 225 6.25 -16.02 4.97
CA ILE A 225 7.58 -16.57 5.30
C ILE A 225 7.53 -17.34 6.62
N LEU A 226 6.71 -16.91 7.59
CA LEU A 226 6.58 -17.49 8.94
C LEU A 226 5.13 -17.90 9.24
N PRO A 227 4.58 -18.93 8.54
CA PRO A 227 3.16 -19.31 8.63
C PRO A 227 2.74 -19.90 9.98
N ALA A 228 3.68 -20.40 10.79
CA ALA A 228 3.38 -20.99 12.10
C ALA A 228 2.82 -19.98 13.13
N GLN A 229 2.90 -18.68 12.86
CA GLN A 229 2.54 -17.60 13.79
C GLN A 229 1.19 -16.95 13.44
N ASN A 230 0.18 -17.81 13.20
CA ASN A 230 -1.14 -17.49 12.65
C ASN A 230 -1.82 -16.25 13.27
N GLY A 231 -2.04 -15.22 12.45
CA GLY A 231 -3.13 -14.22 12.55
C GLY A 231 -3.19 -13.28 13.76
N ALA A 232 -2.36 -13.45 14.79
CA ALA A 232 -2.42 -12.61 16.00
C ALA A 232 -2.17 -11.12 15.69
N TRP A 233 -1.32 -10.84 14.70
CA TRP A 233 -1.05 -9.48 14.24
C TRP A 233 -2.27 -8.84 13.55
N ARG A 234 -3.11 -9.61 12.83
CA ARG A 234 -4.27 -9.09 12.09
C ARG A 234 -5.26 -8.42 13.03
N ARG A 235 -5.58 -9.09 14.15
CA ARG A 235 -6.47 -8.55 15.18
C ARG A 235 -5.92 -7.26 15.79
N ARG A 236 -4.63 -7.24 16.12
CA ARG A 236 -3.97 -6.04 16.68
C ARG A 236 -3.96 -4.88 15.69
N PHE A 237 -3.59 -5.17 14.45
CA PHE A 237 -3.55 -4.18 13.37
C PHE A 237 -4.93 -3.58 13.09
N VAL A 238 -5.97 -4.41 12.99
CA VAL A 238 -7.36 -3.94 12.82
C VAL A 238 -7.83 -3.17 14.05
N ALA A 239 -7.53 -3.62 15.27
CA ALA A 239 -7.90 -2.91 16.49
C ALA A 239 -7.27 -1.51 16.52
N THR A 240 -5.97 -1.40 16.27
CA THR A 240 -5.25 -0.11 16.19
C THR A 240 -5.83 0.79 15.10
N LEU A 241 -6.25 0.23 13.96
CA LEU A 241 -6.91 1.00 12.91
C LEU A 241 -8.26 1.56 13.36
N LEU A 242 -9.09 0.74 14.01
CA LEU A 242 -10.41 1.14 14.48
C LEU A 242 -10.32 2.16 15.63
N GLU A 243 -9.35 2.01 16.54
CA GLU A 243 -9.07 2.97 17.61
C GLU A 243 -8.70 4.35 17.05
N ASN A 244 -7.84 4.38 16.03
CA ASN A 244 -7.46 5.64 15.35
C ASN A 244 -8.60 6.24 14.51
N GLN A 245 -9.65 5.47 14.20
CA GLN A 245 -10.81 5.90 13.42
C GLN A 245 -12.00 6.39 14.25
N GLN A 246 -11.91 6.40 15.59
CA GLN A 246 -12.99 6.83 16.51
C GLN A 246 -13.48 8.29 16.34
N GLY A 247 -13.02 9.00 15.31
CA GLY A 247 -13.53 10.32 14.94
C GLY A 247 -14.55 10.39 13.80
N SER A 248 -14.74 9.36 12.94
CA SER A 248 -15.68 9.51 11.79
C SER A 248 -15.96 8.27 10.91
N GLY A 249 -15.50 7.06 11.28
CA GLY A 249 -15.67 5.87 10.44
C GLY A 249 -16.25 4.63 11.13
N ALA A 250 -16.39 4.62 12.45
CA ALA A 250 -17.17 3.58 13.11
C ALA A 250 -18.60 3.68 12.61
N LEU A 251 -19.18 2.58 12.12
CA LEU A 251 -20.62 2.45 11.97
C LEU A 251 -21.25 2.71 13.34
N THR A 252 -21.57 3.98 13.62
CA THR A 252 -22.53 4.37 14.62
C THR A 252 -23.88 3.92 14.08
N LEU A 253 -24.15 2.61 14.21
CA LEU A 253 -25.51 2.12 14.33
C LEU A 253 -26.07 2.84 15.55
N ASN A 254 -26.91 3.84 15.27
CA ASN A 254 -27.49 4.76 16.22
C ASN A 254 -27.82 4.07 17.55
N GLY A 255 -27.14 4.51 18.63
CA GLY A 255 -27.76 4.56 19.95
C GLY A 255 -28.00 3.26 20.71
N GLN A 256 -27.43 2.11 20.36
CA GLN A 256 -27.45 0.95 21.24
C GLN A 256 -26.05 0.41 21.51
N LYS A 257 -25.50 0.81 22.66
CA LYS A 257 -24.41 0.09 23.34
C LYS A 257 -24.90 -1.31 23.70
N ARG A 258 -24.70 -2.26 22.79
CA ARG A 258 -24.43 -3.67 23.07
C ARG A 258 -23.95 -4.28 21.76
N SER A 259 -22.71 -4.73 21.75
CA SER A 259 -22.17 -5.37 20.57
C SER A 259 -22.89 -6.71 20.39
N LYS A 260 -23.42 -6.97 19.19
CA LYS A 260 -24.00 -8.28 18.83
C LYS A 260 -22.96 -9.43 18.92
N ALA A 261 -21.67 -9.08 19.03
CA ALA A 261 -20.59 -10.02 19.30
C ALA A 261 -20.60 -10.56 20.74
N GLU A 262 -21.15 -9.83 21.71
CA GLU A 262 -21.30 -10.31 23.09
C GLU A 262 -22.52 -11.22 23.26
N SER A 263 -23.58 -11.07 22.44
CA SER A 263 -24.78 -11.91 22.55
C SER A 263 -24.66 -13.29 21.89
N MET A 264 -23.62 -13.52 21.07
CA MET A 264 -23.38 -14.82 20.42
C MET A 264 -22.41 -15.72 21.20
N LEU A 265 -21.90 -15.24 22.34
CA LEU A 265 -21.04 -16.01 23.25
C LEU A 265 -21.81 -16.58 24.47
N GLU A 266 -23.13 -16.33 24.57
CA GLU A 266 -23.98 -16.79 25.69
C GLU A 266 -25.05 -17.83 25.28
N THR A 267 -24.91 -18.49 24.14
CA THR A 267 -25.69 -19.70 23.78
C THR A 267 -24.78 -20.73 23.15
#